data_AF-A0A7S3HRA2-F1
#
_entry.id   AF-A0A7S3HRA2-F1
#
_cell.length_a   1.000
_cell.length_b   1.000
_cell.length_c   1.000
_cell.angle_alpha   90.00
_cell.angle_beta   90.00
_cell.angle_gamma   90.00
#
_symmetry.space_group_name_H-M   'P 1'
#
loop_
_entity.id
_entity.type
_entity.pdbx_description
1 polymer ?
#
loop_
_entity_poly.entity_id
_entity_poly.type
_entity_poly.pdbx_seq_one_letter_code
_entity_poly.pdbx_strand_id
1 'polypeptide(L)'
;SQASIISFYSMLYSAILLVASVCAVFGQIPCDDAYGQFCPEESGYGVGDCLKKAGVDKLSEGCINYIQLHDACRSDIDTHCPGKEFTGDALVCLSEWTKPEDLSGACASSLPKKEKKERVLSDKEKAKAAKRRKSRKAAEKLAREL
;
A
#
# COMPACT_ATOMS: atom_id res chain seq x y z
N SER A 1 -2.55 46.39 23.87
CA SER A 1 -1.56 45.31 24.08
C SER A 1 -1.49 44.46 22.81
N GLN A 2 -0.59 44.81 21.88
CA GLN A 2 -0.49 44.17 20.55
C GLN A 2 0.61 43.09 20.49
N ALA A 3 1.59 43.14 21.40
CA ALA A 3 2.70 42.20 21.46
C ALA A 3 2.29 40.77 21.87
N SER A 4 1.23 40.62 22.67
CA SER A 4 0.76 39.31 23.13
C SER A 4 0.12 38.48 22.01
N ILE A 5 -0.54 39.11 21.03
CA ILE A 5 -1.28 38.42 19.98
C ILE A 5 -0.31 37.75 18.99
N ILE A 6 0.82 38.38 18.69
CA ILE A 6 1.82 37.87 17.73
C ILE A 6 2.50 36.59 18.25
N SER A 7 2.71 36.46 19.57
CA SER A 7 3.28 35.25 20.16
C SER A 7 2.37 34.02 20.05
N PHE A 8 1.04 34.20 20.18
CA PHE A 8 0.10 33.09 20.05
C PHE A 8 -0.01 32.56 18.62
N TYR A 9 0.04 33.43 17.61
CA TYR A 9 0.01 33.00 16.20
C TYR A 9 1.27 32.27 15.78
N SER A 10 2.45 32.65 16.29
CA SER A 10 3.74 31.98 15.98
C SER A 10 3.82 30.55 16.54
N MET A 11 3.29 30.33 17.76
CA MET A 11 3.21 28.99 18.35
C MET A 11 2.19 28.09 17.64
N LEU A 12 1.04 28.64 17.23
CA LEU A 12 0.03 27.89 16.46
C LEU A 12 0.53 27.50 15.06
N TYR A 13 1.26 28.39 14.37
CA TYR A 13 1.81 28.11 13.04
C TYR A 13 2.89 27.01 13.07
N SER A 14 3.74 27.02 14.11
CA SER A 14 4.77 26.00 14.29
C SER A 14 4.18 24.62 14.61
N ALA A 15 3.07 24.56 15.37
CA ALA A 15 2.35 23.32 15.63
C ALA A 15 1.63 22.76 14.38
N ILE A 16 1.08 23.64 13.52
CA ILE A 16 0.40 23.23 12.29
C ILE A 16 1.39 22.73 11.23
N LEU A 17 2.59 23.31 11.13
CA LEU A 17 3.64 22.85 10.21
C LEU A 17 4.22 21.46 10.57
N LEU A 18 4.25 21.09 11.85
CA LEU A 18 4.72 19.77 12.28
C LEU A 18 3.78 18.62 11.92
N VAL A 19 2.46 18.86 11.84
CA VAL A 19 1.48 17.81 11.54
C VAL A 19 1.42 17.48 10.04
N ALA A 20 1.82 18.40 9.15
CA ALA A 20 1.77 18.18 7.69
C ALA A 20 2.90 17.29 7.15
N SER A 21 3.96 17.04 7.93
CA SER A 21 5.18 16.34 7.45
C SER A 21 5.08 14.80 7.44
N VAL A 22 4.09 14.20 8.11
CA VAL A 22 4.05 12.74 8.35
C VAL A 22 3.40 11.95 7.19
N CYS A 23 2.88 12.59 6.16
CA CYS A 23 2.09 11.91 5.12
C CYS A 23 2.85 11.35 3.91
N ALA A 24 4.19 11.46 3.84
CA ALA A 24 4.93 11.18 2.59
C ALA A 24 5.55 9.75 2.45
N VAL A 25 5.39 8.84 3.42
CA VAL A 25 6.15 7.56 3.43
C VAL A 25 5.38 6.37 2.81
N PHE A 26 4.18 6.59 2.25
CA PHE A 26 3.34 5.50 1.75
C PHE A 26 3.46 5.35 0.23
N GLY A 27 4.44 4.60 -0.25
CA GLY A 27 4.43 4.17 -1.65
C GLY A 27 5.72 3.60 -2.22
N GLN A 28 6.88 3.77 -1.57
CA GLN A 28 8.10 3.18 -2.09
C GLN A 28 8.14 1.69 -1.74
N ILE A 29 8.43 0.88 -2.76
CA ILE A 29 8.71 -0.55 -2.60
C ILE A 29 9.88 -0.65 -1.61
N PRO A 30 9.84 -1.51 -0.58
CA PRO A 30 10.88 -1.54 0.45
C PRO A 30 12.31 -1.73 -0.08
N CYS A 31 12.45 -2.29 -1.29
CA CYS A 31 13.71 -2.53 -1.99
C CYS A 31 14.02 -1.53 -3.12
N ASP A 32 13.21 -0.49 -3.36
CA ASP A 32 13.32 0.36 -4.57
C ASP A 32 14.70 1.01 -4.70
N ASP A 33 15.20 1.62 -3.61
CA ASP A 33 16.52 2.25 -3.58
C ASP A 33 17.66 1.23 -3.82
N ALA A 34 17.57 0.07 -3.16
CA ALA A 34 18.58 -0.99 -3.29
C ALA A 34 18.57 -1.62 -4.69
N TYR A 35 17.39 -1.80 -5.27
CA TYR A 35 17.22 -2.30 -6.63
C TYR A 35 17.89 -1.37 -7.65
N GLY A 36 17.59 -0.07 -7.59
CA GLY A 36 18.21 0.93 -8.47
C GLY A 36 19.72 1.04 -8.31
N GLN A 37 20.23 0.80 -7.11
CA GLN A 37 21.66 0.90 -6.81
C GLN A 37 22.46 -0.36 -7.18
N PHE A 38 21.93 -1.54 -6.91
CA PHE A 38 22.69 -2.81 -7.00
C PHE A 38 22.29 -3.69 -8.18
N CYS A 39 21.04 -3.58 -8.66
CA CYS A 39 20.45 -4.53 -9.60
C CYS A 39 19.66 -3.87 -10.75
N PRO A 40 20.14 -2.79 -11.39
CA PRO A 40 19.34 -2.05 -12.38
C PRO A 40 19.05 -2.82 -13.69
N GLU A 41 19.80 -3.89 -13.96
CA GLU A 41 19.65 -4.71 -15.17
C GLU A 41 18.73 -5.92 -14.99
N GLU A 42 18.36 -6.24 -13.75
CA GLU A 42 17.58 -7.43 -13.43
C GLU A 42 16.08 -7.11 -13.41
N SER A 43 15.23 -8.11 -13.69
CA SER A 43 13.77 -7.94 -13.61
C SER A 43 13.09 -9.20 -13.07
N GLY A 44 11.87 -9.03 -12.55
CA GLY A 44 11.10 -10.11 -11.93
C GLY A 44 11.87 -10.81 -10.81
N TYR A 45 11.97 -12.14 -10.86
CA TYR A 45 12.70 -12.91 -9.85
C TYR A 45 14.22 -12.69 -9.83
N GLY A 46 14.81 -12.26 -10.95
CA GLY A 46 16.25 -11.95 -11.01
C GLY A 46 16.64 -10.86 -10.01
N VAL A 47 15.71 -9.94 -9.72
CA VAL A 47 15.90 -8.89 -8.71
C VAL A 47 16.14 -9.48 -7.33
N GLY A 48 15.32 -10.43 -6.90
CA GLY A 48 15.48 -11.09 -5.60
C GLY A 48 16.82 -11.79 -5.46
N ASP A 49 17.24 -12.51 -6.50
CA ASP A 49 18.51 -13.23 -6.49
C ASP A 49 19.72 -12.30 -6.53
N CYS A 50 19.63 -11.19 -7.27
CA CYS A 50 20.66 -10.16 -7.29
C CYS A 50 20.79 -9.43 -5.94
N LEU A 51 19.66 -9.03 -5.33
CA LEU A 51 19.66 -8.34 -4.04
C LEU A 51 20.24 -9.23 -2.93
N LYS A 52 19.94 -10.53 -2.93
CA LYS A 52 20.55 -11.49 -1.97
C LYS A 52 22.07 -11.55 -2.12
N LYS A 53 22.60 -11.43 -3.34
CA LYS A 53 24.06 -11.42 -3.61
C LYS A 53 24.73 -10.10 -3.22
N ALA A 54 24.00 -8.98 -3.27
CA ALA A 54 24.53 -7.66 -2.90
C ALA A 54 24.97 -7.58 -1.42
N GLY A 55 24.35 -8.42 -0.57
CA GLY A 55 24.64 -8.56 0.86
C GLY A 55 23.51 -8.00 1.72
N VAL A 56 23.06 -8.79 2.71
CA VAL A 56 21.96 -8.41 3.62
C VAL A 56 22.28 -7.19 4.48
N ASP A 57 23.56 -6.92 4.73
CA ASP A 57 24.06 -5.76 5.47
C ASP A 57 23.83 -4.42 4.76
N LYS A 58 23.58 -4.46 3.44
CA LYS A 58 23.30 -3.27 2.62
C LYS A 58 21.82 -3.05 2.35
N LEU A 59 20.97 -3.94 2.85
CA LEU A 59 19.53 -3.89 2.63
C LEU A 59 18.82 -3.38 3.89
N SER A 60 17.78 -2.59 3.70
CA SER A 60 16.87 -2.26 4.80
C SER A 60 16.16 -3.52 5.29
N GLU A 61 15.78 -3.56 6.58
CA GLU A 61 14.98 -4.65 7.13
C GLU A 61 13.69 -4.87 6.33
N GLY A 62 13.05 -3.78 5.90
CA GLY A 62 11.88 -3.84 5.03
C GLY A 62 12.15 -4.56 3.71
N CYS A 63 13.30 -4.32 3.07
CA CYS A 63 13.68 -5.01 1.85
C CYS A 63 13.96 -6.50 2.08
N ILE A 64 14.66 -6.84 3.17
CA ILE A 64 14.93 -8.24 3.54
C ILE A 64 13.61 -9.01 3.73
N ASN A 65 12.68 -8.43 4.49
CA ASN A 65 11.35 -9.02 4.70
C ASN A 65 10.56 -9.14 3.39
N TYR A 66 10.71 -8.17 2.49
CA TYR A 66 10.04 -8.18 1.18
C TYR A 66 10.57 -9.29 0.26
N ILE A 67 11.89 -9.52 0.25
CA ILE A 67 12.52 -10.63 -0.47
C ILE A 67 12.05 -11.97 0.10
N GLN A 68 12.05 -12.11 1.42
CA GLN A 68 11.59 -13.34 2.09
C GLN A 68 10.11 -13.63 1.80
N LEU A 69 9.27 -12.59 1.78
CA LEU A 69 7.87 -12.72 1.39
C LEU A 69 7.74 -13.24 -0.05
N HIS A 70 8.49 -12.69 -0.99
CA HIS A 70 8.46 -13.14 -2.40
C HIS A 70 8.93 -14.58 -2.55
N ASP A 71 9.95 -15.00 -1.80
CA ASP A 71 10.40 -16.39 -1.77
C ASP A 71 9.31 -17.33 -1.23
N ALA A 72 8.65 -16.94 -0.13
CA ALA A 72 7.57 -17.72 0.47
C ALA A 72 6.29 -17.77 -0.40
N CYS A 73 6.03 -16.71 -1.15
CA CYS A 73 4.84 -16.55 -1.99
C CYS A 73 5.09 -16.86 -3.47
N ARG A 74 6.24 -17.43 -3.84
CA ARG A 74 6.65 -17.55 -5.26
C ARG A 74 5.60 -18.23 -6.13
N SER A 75 5.13 -19.42 -5.71
CA SER A 75 4.11 -20.17 -6.45
C SER A 75 2.78 -19.43 -6.53
N ASP A 76 2.43 -18.70 -5.48
CA ASP A 76 1.16 -17.97 -5.39
C ASP A 76 1.22 -16.71 -6.27
N ILE A 77 2.37 -16.05 -6.35
CA ILE A 77 2.60 -14.91 -7.25
C ILE A 77 2.53 -15.38 -8.71
N ASP A 78 3.21 -16.47 -9.08
CA ASP A 78 3.17 -17.00 -10.44
C ASP A 78 1.75 -17.37 -10.89
N THR A 79 0.93 -17.85 -9.96
CA THR A 79 -0.42 -18.36 -10.25
C THR A 79 -1.48 -17.25 -10.22
N HIS A 80 -1.44 -16.37 -9.21
CA HIS A 80 -2.50 -15.40 -8.94
C HIS A 80 -2.12 -13.97 -9.32
N CYS A 81 -0.81 -13.67 -9.38
CA CYS A 81 -0.27 -12.33 -9.60
C CYS A 81 0.81 -12.30 -10.69
N PRO A 82 0.57 -12.86 -11.89
CA PRO A 82 1.61 -13.00 -12.90
C PRO A 82 2.14 -11.64 -13.38
N GLY A 83 3.46 -11.53 -13.48
CA GLY A 83 4.13 -10.29 -13.89
C GLY A 83 4.22 -9.24 -12.80
N LYS A 84 3.88 -9.59 -11.54
CA LYS A 84 3.97 -8.69 -10.39
C LYS A 84 5.17 -8.98 -9.50
N GLU A 85 6.05 -9.89 -9.89
CA GLU A 85 7.22 -10.30 -9.13
C GLU A 85 8.12 -9.11 -8.82
N PHE A 86 8.39 -8.86 -7.54
CA PHE A 86 9.22 -7.74 -7.08
C PHE A 86 8.70 -6.34 -7.50
N THR A 87 7.41 -6.22 -7.82
CA THR A 87 6.74 -4.93 -8.10
C THR A 87 5.90 -4.47 -6.92
N GLY A 88 5.63 -3.16 -6.78
CA GLY A 88 4.81 -2.62 -5.69
C GLY A 88 3.38 -3.18 -5.64
N ASP A 89 2.90 -3.72 -6.75
CA ASP A 89 1.58 -4.34 -6.86
C ASP A 89 1.54 -5.77 -6.29
N ALA A 90 2.67 -6.44 -6.05
CA ALA A 90 2.69 -7.81 -5.54
C ALA A 90 1.92 -7.94 -4.22
N LEU A 91 2.21 -7.03 -3.28
CA LEU A 91 1.57 -6.98 -1.97
C LEU A 91 0.07 -6.67 -2.07
N VAL A 92 -0.33 -5.78 -2.99
CA VAL A 92 -1.73 -5.45 -3.21
C VAL A 92 -2.46 -6.64 -3.81
N CYS A 93 -1.86 -7.30 -4.80
CA CYS A 93 -2.44 -8.48 -5.43
C CYS A 93 -2.63 -9.62 -4.43
N LEU A 94 -1.59 -9.96 -3.65
CA LEU A 94 -1.65 -11.03 -2.66
C LEU A 94 -2.63 -10.71 -1.51
N SER A 95 -2.73 -9.44 -1.09
CA SER A 95 -3.51 -9.09 0.11
C SER A 95 -4.91 -8.52 -0.15
N GLU A 96 -5.21 -8.05 -1.35
CA GLU A 96 -6.50 -7.45 -1.72
C GLU A 96 -7.22 -8.18 -2.85
N TRP A 97 -6.49 -8.71 -3.82
CA TRP A 97 -7.09 -9.29 -5.02
C TRP A 97 -7.18 -10.81 -4.96
N THR A 98 -6.31 -11.45 -4.18
CA THR A 98 -6.28 -12.89 -3.97
C THR A 98 -7.03 -13.24 -2.68
N LYS A 99 -7.84 -14.30 -2.71
CA LYS A 99 -8.51 -14.76 -1.49
C LYS A 99 -7.47 -15.44 -0.59
N PRO A 100 -7.55 -15.27 0.74
CA PRO A 100 -6.64 -15.95 1.65
C PRO A 100 -6.66 -17.49 1.53
N GLU A 101 -7.78 -18.05 1.07
CA GLU A 101 -7.97 -19.48 0.84
C GLU A 101 -7.23 -20.00 -0.40
N ASP A 102 -6.94 -19.13 -1.36
CA ASP A 102 -6.24 -19.46 -2.60
C ASP A 102 -4.71 -19.37 -2.42
N LEU A 103 -4.23 -18.83 -1.30
CA LEU A 103 -2.81 -18.70 -1.00
C LEU A 103 -2.29 -19.95 -0.28
N SER A 104 -1.02 -20.28 -0.52
CA SER A 104 -0.32 -21.28 0.28
C SER A 104 -0.25 -20.86 1.76
N GLY A 105 -0.23 -21.83 2.66
CA GLY A 105 -0.10 -21.56 4.10
C GLY A 105 1.19 -20.80 4.46
N ALA A 106 2.26 -21.01 3.70
CA ALA A 106 3.52 -20.29 3.85
C ALA A 106 3.35 -18.80 3.48
N CYS A 107 2.80 -18.50 2.30
CA CYS A 107 2.56 -17.13 1.87
C CYS A 107 1.57 -16.40 2.78
N ALA A 108 0.45 -17.04 3.12
CA ALA A 108 -0.57 -16.46 3.99
C ALA A 108 -0.03 -16.09 5.38
N SER A 109 0.95 -16.85 5.89
CA SER A 109 1.59 -16.57 7.19
C SER A 109 2.60 -15.43 7.13
N SER A 110 3.23 -15.21 5.98
CA SER A 110 4.21 -14.14 5.75
C SER A 110 3.56 -12.79 5.43
N LEU A 111 2.30 -12.79 4.97
CA LEU A 111 1.58 -11.54 4.71
C LEU A 111 1.30 -10.78 6.01
N PRO A 112 1.43 -9.43 6.00
CA PRO A 112 1.01 -8.60 7.13
C PRO A 112 -0.44 -8.88 7.47
N LYS A 113 -0.71 -9.34 8.70
CA LYS A 113 -2.07 -9.62 9.15
C LYS A 113 -2.88 -8.32 9.08
N LYS A 114 -3.78 -8.24 8.11
CA LYS A 114 -4.79 -7.17 8.08
C LYS A 114 -5.65 -7.35 9.32
N GLU A 115 -5.44 -6.49 10.32
CA GLU A 115 -6.44 -6.31 11.35
C GLU A 115 -7.74 -5.98 10.62
N LYS A 116 -8.76 -6.84 10.77
CA LYS A 116 -10.09 -6.60 10.23
C LYS A 116 -10.63 -5.34 10.90
N LYS A 117 -10.30 -4.17 10.35
CA LYS A 117 -10.99 -2.93 10.69
C LYS A 117 -12.36 -3.05 10.06
N GLU A 118 -13.28 -3.64 10.82
CA GLU A 118 -14.69 -3.58 10.51
C GLU A 118 -15.07 -2.10 10.46
N ARG A 119 -15.19 -1.57 9.24
CA ARG A 119 -15.56 -0.17 9.05
C ARG A 119 -17.05 -0.05 9.35
N VAL A 120 -17.36 0.22 10.61
CA VAL A 120 -18.71 0.57 11.04
C VAL A 120 -19.06 1.91 10.39
N LEU A 121 -19.82 1.87 9.29
CA LEU A 121 -20.29 3.07 8.61
C LEU A 121 -21.27 3.80 9.53
N SER A 122 -21.03 5.09 9.74
CA SER A 122 -21.99 5.97 10.42
C SER A 122 -23.30 6.06 9.62
N ASP A 123 -24.42 6.37 10.30
CA ASP A 123 -25.71 6.53 9.63
C ASP A 123 -25.69 7.62 8.55
N LYS A 124 -24.88 8.66 8.77
CA LYS A 124 -24.62 9.73 7.80
C LYS A 124 -23.93 9.20 6.53
N GLU A 125 -22.92 8.33 6.68
CA GLU A 125 -22.26 7.69 5.54
C GLU A 125 -23.21 6.75 4.79
N LYS A 126 -24.03 5.97 5.52
CA LYS A 126 -25.05 5.09 4.92
C LYS A 126 -26.08 5.90 4.12
N ALA A 127 -26.61 7.00 4.68
CA ALA A 127 -27.53 7.89 4.00
C ALA A 127 -26.91 8.53 2.75
N LYS A 128 -25.65 8.97 2.82
CA LYS A 128 -24.91 9.52 1.68
C LYS A 128 -24.69 8.47 0.59
N ALA A 129 -24.35 7.23 0.97
CA ALA A 129 -24.20 6.12 0.04
C ALA A 129 -25.53 5.76 -0.65
N ALA A 130 -26.64 5.76 0.09
CA ALA A 130 -27.98 5.55 -0.46
C ALA A 130 -28.37 6.65 -1.48
N LYS A 131 -28.10 7.92 -1.16
CA LYS A 131 -28.35 9.05 -2.08
C LYS A 131 -27.55 8.91 -3.38
N ARG A 132 -26.26 8.55 -3.30
CA ARG A 132 -25.39 8.30 -4.47
C ARG A 132 -25.87 7.12 -5.31
N ARG A 133 -26.40 6.07 -4.68
CA ARG A 133 -27.01 4.94 -5.40
C ARG A 133 -28.26 5.38 -6.15
N LYS A 134 -29.13 6.19 -5.54
CA LYS A 134 -30.34 6.72 -6.20
C LYS A 134 -30.01 7.60 -7.41
N SER A 135 -29.02 8.49 -7.30
CA SER A 135 -28.62 9.36 -8.41
C SER A 135 -28.02 8.57 -9.58
N ARG A 136 -27.20 7.55 -9.33
CA ARG A 136 -26.65 6.69 -10.39
C ARG A 136 -27.74 5.91 -11.13
N LYS A 137 -28.71 5.34 -10.41
CA LYS A 137 -29.84 4.64 -11.03
C LYS A 137 -30.71 5.57 -11.88
N ALA A 138 -30.92 6.81 -11.43
CA ALA A 138 -31.66 7.80 -12.21
C ALA A 138 -30.90 8.19 -13.50
N ALA A 139 -29.59 8.40 -13.42
CA ALA A 139 -28.75 8.69 -14.58
C ALA A 139 -28.70 7.52 -15.58
N GLU A 140 -28.57 6.28 -15.09
CA GLU A 140 -28.60 5.09 -15.93
C GLU A 140 -29.94 4.93 -16.66
N LYS A 141 -31.06 5.19 -15.96
CA LYS A 141 -32.38 5.16 -16.57
C LYS A 141 -32.50 6.20 -17.69
N LEU A 142 -32.10 7.44 -17.42
CA LEU A 142 -32.11 8.51 -18.42
C LEU A 142 -31.25 8.16 -19.64
N ALA A 143 -30.08 7.56 -19.43
CA ALA A 143 -29.18 7.16 -20.52
C ALA A 143 -29.73 6.03 -21.41
N ARG A 144 -30.66 5.20 -20.92
CA ARG A 144 -31.33 4.16 -21.72
C ARG A 144 -32.51 4.69 -22.54
N GLU A 145 -32.99 5.88 -22.23
CA GLU A 145 -34.11 6.54 -22.92
C GLU A 145 -33.63 7.46 -24.06
N LEU A 146 -32.30 7.60 -24.23
CA LEU A 146 -31.63 8.29 -25.34
C LEU A 146 -31.21 7.30 -26.43
#